data_AF-A0A975EST0-F1
#
_entry.id   AF-A0A975EST0-F1
#
_cell.length_a   1.000
_cell.length_b   1.000
_cell.length_c   1.000
_cell.angle_alpha   90.00
_cell.angle_beta   90.00
_cell.angle_gamma   90.00
#
_symmetry.space_group_name_H-M   'P 1'
#
loop_
_entity.id
_entity.type
_entity.pdbx_description
1 polymer ?
#
loop_
_entity_poly.entity_id
_entity_poly.type
_entity_poly.pdbx_seq_one_letter_code
_entity_poly.pdbx_strand_id
1 'polypeptide(L)'
;MRTLKSYFLLACLMILGFLCPAQITGHVSFESVGISFDIPEGWMGQEGDDVLILGSNETPGFVLISSHTNSLSKLQKEAAAGMRDEYGTDLRLSSDLESLSSNAIGAAFEGYMEGEPAKAYIIGAENPYQGPGLMILVATQSELYSSEHEQVAKDLLSSLTFTKVDRDAELSEWKAWLSGVRLTYMDSYYSSGYGSSGISAGYTTEKKIDLCSEGYFRSKSSDHDTFTGSRHTGYDNDSSKGHGTWSIIIGSSGDPTLRLSFYTGEEYDYRLNYEEEEFLMNGDRYFRTTEGEYAPECP
;
A
#
# COMPACT_ATOMS: atom_id res chain seq x y z
N MET A 1 6.49 15.18 74.36
CA MET A 1 6.44 15.89 73.08
C MET A 1 7.87 16.20 72.63
N ARG A 2 8.41 15.32 71.79
CA ARG A 2 9.81 15.34 71.32
C ARG A 2 9.85 14.74 69.91
N THR A 3 10.33 15.55 68.97
CA THR A 3 11.16 15.20 67.80
C THR A 3 10.74 14.04 66.89
N LEU A 4 10.24 14.36 65.69
CA LEU A 4 10.34 13.49 64.52
C LEU A 4 11.46 14.02 63.61
N LYS A 5 12.57 13.28 63.57
CA LYS A 5 13.70 13.42 62.65
C LYS A 5 13.38 12.70 61.33
N SER A 6 13.94 13.23 60.24
CA SER A 6 14.37 12.56 59.01
C SER A 6 13.37 11.68 58.27
N TYR A 7 13.20 11.98 56.97
CA TYR A 7 13.13 11.06 55.82
C TYR A 7 12.27 11.73 54.75
N PHE A 8 12.83 12.70 54.02
CA PHE A 8 12.22 13.16 52.76
C PHE A 8 13.31 13.76 51.86
N LEU A 9 14.29 12.92 51.50
CA LEU A 9 15.34 13.29 50.57
C LEU A 9 15.85 12.05 49.84
N LEU A 10 14.95 11.34 49.15
CA LEU A 10 15.30 10.36 48.10
C LEU A 10 14.03 9.89 47.36
N ALA A 11 13.44 10.73 46.51
CA ALA A 11 12.38 10.31 45.57
C ALA A 11 12.28 11.28 44.37
N CYS A 12 13.41 11.73 43.83
CA CYS A 12 13.46 12.60 42.64
C CYS A 12 14.38 12.03 41.54
N LEU A 13 14.57 10.71 41.51
CA LEU A 13 15.51 10.07 40.60
C LEU A 13 15.06 8.66 40.18
N MET A 14 13.91 8.58 39.50
CA MET A 14 13.52 7.47 38.60
C MET A 14 12.09 7.74 38.13
N ILE A 15 11.95 8.35 36.95
CA ILE A 15 10.88 8.26 35.92
C ILE A 15 11.09 9.49 34.99
N LEU A 16 12.30 9.60 34.45
CA LEU A 16 12.66 10.49 33.34
C LEU A 16 13.61 9.68 32.43
N GLY A 17 13.27 8.41 32.22
CA GLY A 17 13.78 7.62 31.11
C GLY A 17 12.92 7.99 29.91
N PHE A 18 13.46 8.88 29.10
CA PHE A 18 12.94 9.28 27.80
C PHE A 18 12.39 8.05 27.04
N LEU A 19 11.09 8.05 26.75
CA LEU A 19 10.56 7.38 25.57
C LEU A 19 11.02 8.21 24.36
N CYS A 20 12.30 8.09 24.00
CA CYS A 20 12.71 8.45 22.66
C CYS A 20 12.30 7.23 21.81
N PRO A 21 11.28 7.32 20.93
CA PRO A 21 11.05 6.26 19.94
C PRO A 21 12.39 5.89 19.31
N ALA A 22 12.62 4.58 19.14
CA ALA A 22 13.87 4.08 18.59
C ALA A 22 14.11 4.74 17.23
N GLN A 23 15.16 5.56 17.14
CA GLN A 23 15.55 6.23 15.91
C GLN A 23 16.34 5.25 15.06
N ILE A 24 15.88 4.99 13.84
CA ILE A 24 16.53 4.12 12.87
C ILE A 24 17.61 4.94 12.15
N THR A 25 18.83 4.42 12.10
CA THR A 25 19.96 5.06 11.42
C THR A 25 20.82 4.00 10.74
N GLY A 26 21.59 4.39 9.72
CA GLY A 26 22.46 3.47 8.99
C GLY A 26 21.67 2.48 8.12
N HIS A 27 22.11 1.22 8.10
CA HIS A 27 21.55 0.20 7.23
C HIS A 27 20.17 -0.28 7.70
N VAL A 28 19.21 -0.26 6.79
CA VAL A 28 17.84 -0.75 6.99
C VAL A 28 17.59 -1.92 6.05
N SER A 29 17.02 -3.01 6.58
CA SER A 29 16.69 -4.19 5.81
C SER A 29 15.31 -4.73 6.20
N PHE A 30 14.44 -4.87 5.21
CA PHE A 30 13.13 -5.49 5.28
C PHE A 30 13.19 -6.84 4.56
N GLU A 31 13.74 -7.86 5.23
CA GLU A 31 14.02 -9.17 4.63
C GLU A 31 12.78 -9.86 4.05
N SER A 32 11.62 -9.71 4.69
CA SER A 32 10.34 -10.30 4.28
C SER A 32 9.88 -9.85 2.88
N VAL A 33 10.33 -8.67 2.44
CA VAL A 33 10.01 -8.06 1.14
C VAL A 33 11.23 -7.84 0.25
N GLY A 34 12.42 -8.24 0.73
CA GLY A 34 13.66 -8.18 -0.05
C GLY A 34 14.10 -6.76 -0.38
N ILE A 35 13.88 -5.79 0.51
CA ILE A 35 14.28 -4.39 0.33
C ILE A 35 15.33 -4.04 1.38
N SER A 36 16.43 -3.40 0.97
CA SER A 36 17.38 -2.80 1.90
C SER A 36 17.99 -1.52 1.32
N PHE A 37 18.34 -0.57 2.18
CA PHE A 37 18.99 0.69 1.82
C PHE A 37 19.69 1.28 3.04
N ASP A 38 20.47 2.33 2.83
CA ASP A 38 21.17 3.05 3.90
C ASP A 38 20.52 4.43 4.12
N ILE A 39 20.18 4.74 5.37
CA ILE A 39 19.73 6.08 5.76
C ILE A 39 20.93 7.04 5.67
N PRO A 40 20.84 8.17 4.92
CA PRO A 40 21.92 9.13 4.80
C PRO A 40 22.37 9.71 6.14
N GLU A 41 23.65 10.10 6.23
CA GLU A 41 24.20 10.72 7.43
C GLU A 41 23.41 11.98 7.82
N GLY A 42 23.17 12.18 9.12
CA GLY A 42 22.38 13.30 9.64
C GLY A 42 20.87 13.10 9.62
N TRP A 43 20.37 12.06 8.95
CA TRP A 43 18.95 11.68 8.94
C TRP A 43 18.65 10.58 9.97
N MET A 44 17.47 10.65 10.57
CA MET A 44 16.98 9.68 11.54
C MET A 44 15.58 9.24 11.14
N GLY A 45 15.37 7.93 11.10
CA GLY A 45 14.12 7.30 10.70
C GLY A 45 13.22 6.93 11.86
N GLN A 46 11.92 6.94 11.59
CA GLN A 46 10.87 6.40 12.44
C GLN A 46 9.86 5.65 11.57
N GLU A 47 9.55 4.41 11.94
CA GLU A 47 8.48 3.64 11.31
C GLU A 47 7.10 4.20 11.74
N GLY A 48 6.24 4.42 10.75
CA GLY A 48 4.81 4.66 10.90
C GLY A 48 4.01 3.54 10.23
N ASP A 49 2.70 3.74 10.08
CA ASP A 49 1.83 2.79 9.39
C ASP A 49 2.17 2.75 7.89
N ASP A 50 2.83 1.68 7.45
CA ASP A 50 3.26 1.41 6.06
C ASP A 50 4.22 2.45 5.45
N VAL A 51 4.80 3.34 6.26
CA VAL A 51 5.76 4.37 5.83
C VAL A 51 6.95 4.45 6.78
N LEU A 52 8.14 4.71 6.23
CA LEU A 52 9.30 5.14 7.00
C LEU A 52 9.48 6.65 6.80
N ILE A 53 9.45 7.39 7.91
CA ILE A 53 9.62 8.84 7.90
C ILE A 53 11.04 9.16 8.37
N LEU A 54 11.79 9.92 7.59
CA LEU A 54 13.09 10.43 7.99
C LEU A 54 13.02 11.93 8.27
N GLY A 55 13.67 12.36 9.34
CA GLY A 55 13.89 13.78 9.66
C GLY A 55 15.38 14.08 9.84
N SER A 56 15.75 15.34 9.62
CA SER A 56 17.09 15.87 9.85
C SER A 56 17.04 17.09 10.76
N ASN A 57 18.08 17.29 11.56
CA ASN A 57 18.27 18.52 12.33
C ASN A 57 19.01 19.62 11.54
N GLU A 58 19.59 19.27 10.40
CA GLU A 58 20.43 20.16 9.59
C GLU A 58 19.73 20.57 8.30
N THR A 59 19.00 19.65 7.68
CA THR A 59 18.27 19.85 6.44
C THR A 59 16.77 20.00 6.75
N PRO A 60 16.15 21.17 6.48
CA PRO A 60 14.74 21.37 6.78
C PRO A 60 13.85 20.55 5.86
N GLY A 61 12.87 19.83 6.41
CA GLY A 61 11.95 19.01 5.64
C GLY A 61 11.90 17.58 6.17
N PHE A 62 11.43 16.67 5.33
CA PHE A 62 11.33 15.26 5.67
C PHE A 62 11.50 14.37 4.44
N VAL A 63 11.78 13.09 4.69
CA VAL A 63 11.66 12.02 3.69
C VAL A 63 10.52 11.10 4.07
N LEU A 64 9.66 10.76 3.12
CA LEU A 64 8.75 9.62 3.21
C LEU A 64 9.25 8.52 2.29
N ILE A 65 9.35 7.32 2.84
CA ILE A 65 9.68 6.11 2.10
C ILE A 65 8.51 5.15 2.27
N SER A 66 7.91 4.73 1.17
CA SER A 66 6.78 3.80 1.17
C SER A 66 6.94 2.75 0.08
N SER A 67 6.30 1.61 0.26
CA SER A 67 6.31 0.54 -0.73
C SER A 67 5.12 0.65 -1.68
N HIS A 68 5.28 0.12 -2.90
CA HIS A 68 4.20 0.05 -3.88
C HIS A 68 4.31 -1.22 -4.73
N THR A 69 3.27 -1.53 -5.48
CA THR A 69 3.22 -2.68 -6.40
C THR A 69 3.07 -2.26 -7.87
N ASN A 70 3.28 -0.96 -8.13
CA ASN A 70 3.20 -0.34 -9.46
C ASN A 70 4.42 -0.65 -10.33
N SER A 71 4.18 -0.86 -11.63
CA SER A 71 5.24 -0.95 -12.64
C SER A 71 5.84 0.42 -12.97
N LEU A 72 7.04 0.46 -13.56
CA LEU A 72 7.66 1.71 -13.98
C LEU A 72 6.76 2.52 -14.92
N SER A 73 6.07 1.84 -15.85
CA SER A 73 5.14 2.49 -16.78
C SER A 73 3.94 3.14 -16.08
N LYS A 74 3.48 2.55 -14.97
CA LYS A 74 2.39 3.09 -14.16
C LYS A 74 2.89 4.27 -13.32
N LEU A 75 4.08 4.15 -12.71
CA LEU A 75 4.72 5.26 -12.00
C LEU A 75 4.93 6.48 -12.92
N GLN A 76 5.31 6.29 -14.19
CA GLN A 76 5.41 7.38 -15.16
C GLN A 76 4.07 8.10 -15.39
N LYS A 77 2.98 7.34 -15.50
CA LYS A 77 1.62 7.89 -15.66
C LYS A 77 1.16 8.62 -14.40
N GLU A 78 1.42 8.06 -13.22
CA GLU A 78 1.10 8.67 -11.93
C GLU A 78 1.88 9.97 -11.73
N ALA A 79 3.17 9.98 -12.03
CA ALA A 79 4.00 11.19 -12.00
C ALA A 79 3.42 12.30 -12.91
N ALA A 80 3.04 11.94 -14.15
CA ALA A 80 2.42 12.89 -15.07
C ALA A 80 1.05 13.41 -14.60
N ALA A 81 0.28 12.57 -13.90
CA ALA A 81 -1.00 12.95 -13.32
C ALA A 81 -0.85 13.87 -12.09
N GLY A 82 0.31 13.86 -11.43
CA GLY A 82 0.57 14.57 -10.18
C GLY A 82 -0.08 13.89 -8.97
N MET A 83 0.20 14.40 -7.78
CA MET A 83 -0.35 13.90 -6.53
C MET A 83 -1.42 14.86 -6.02
N ARG A 84 -2.61 14.35 -5.70
CA ARG A 84 -3.68 15.14 -5.08
C ARG A 84 -4.43 14.31 -4.06
N ASP A 85 -4.73 14.89 -2.91
CA ASP A 85 -5.58 14.29 -1.89
C ASP A 85 -6.70 15.25 -1.43
N GLU A 86 -7.55 14.77 -0.51
CA GLU A 86 -8.63 15.55 0.09
C GLU A 86 -8.14 16.46 1.24
N TYR A 87 -6.89 16.31 1.68
CA TYR A 87 -6.29 16.99 2.82
C TYR A 87 -5.46 18.23 2.42
N GLY A 88 -5.50 18.62 1.15
CA GLY A 88 -4.87 19.84 0.66
C GLY A 88 -3.49 19.64 0.02
N THR A 89 -3.11 18.40 -0.28
CA THR A 89 -1.96 18.11 -1.15
C THR A 89 -2.38 18.26 -2.61
N ASP A 90 -1.65 19.06 -3.38
CA ASP A 90 -1.69 19.12 -4.84
C ASP A 90 -0.28 19.43 -5.36
N LEU A 91 0.44 18.38 -5.76
CA LEU A 91 1.79 18.47 -6.31
C LEU A 91 1.78 18.13 -7.80
N ARG A 92 2.47 18.97 -8.58
CA ARG A 92 2.61 18.82 -10.03
C ARG A 92 4.08 18.77 -10.41
N LEU A 93 4.41 18.06 -11.49
CA LEU A 93 5.76 18.07 -12.03
C LEU A 93 6.22 19.51 -12.28
N SER A 94 7.38 19.85 -11.72
CA SER A 94 8.08 21.11 -11.93
C SER A 94 9.40 20.93 -12.69
N SER A 95 9.82 19.68 -12.93
CA SER A 95 10.89 19.30 -13.85
C SER A 95 10.43 18.24 -14.84
N ASP A 96 11.25 17.97 -15.84
CA ASP A 96 11.12 16.76 -16.65
C ASP A 96 11.32 15.50 -15.79
N LEU A 97 10.70 14.40 -16.23
CA LEU A 97 10.89 13.10 -15.62
C LEU A 97 12.24 12.51 -16.06
N GLU A 98 13.11 12.25 -15.10
CA GLU A 98 14.44 11.68 -15.29
C GLU A 98 14.40 10.16 -15.16
N SER A 99 15.05 9.44 -16.08
CA SER A 99 15.34 8.01 -15.90
C SER A 99 16.61 7.87 -15.08
N LEU A 100 16.49 7.45 -13.82
CA LEU A 100 17.61 7.30 -12.90
C LEU A 100 18.29 5.94 -13.04
N SER A 101 17.53 4.91 -13.41
CA SER A 101 18.04 3.58 -13.76
C SER A 101 17.09 2.88 -14.76
N SER A 102 17.32 1.59 -15.04
CA SER A 102 16.39 0.76 -15.84
C SER A 102 15.04 0.49 -15.15
N ASN A 103 14.96 0.70 -13.84
CA ASN A 103 13.80 0.39 -13.01
C ASN A 103 13.41 1.56 -12.08
N ALA A 104 13.97 2.75 -12.27
CA ALA A 104 13.67 3.92 -11.44
C ALA A 104 13.57 5.21 -12.25
N ILE A 105 12.62 6.04 -11.87
CA ILE A 105 12.40 7.39 -12.39
C ILE A 105 12.38 8.39 -11.23
N GLY A 106 12.71 9.65 -11.51
CA GLY A 106 12.57 10.72 -10.54
C GLY A 106 12.30 12.09 -11.17
N ALA A 107 11.70 12.99 -10.41
CA ALA A 107 11.47 14.37 -10.82
C ALA A 107 11.23 15.29 -9.62
N ALA A 108 11.39 16.59 -9.86
CA ALA A 108 10.91 17.62 -8.96
C ALA A 108 9.40 17.84 -9.14
N PHE A 109 8.72 18.05 -8.03
CA PHE A 109 7.31 18.39 -7.93
C PHE A 109 7.16 19.67 -7.11
N GLU A 110 6.17 20.49 -7.45
CA GLU A 110 5.87 21.74 -6.75
C GLU A 110 4.36 21.95 -6.65
N GLY A 111 3.93 22.61 -5.58
CA GLY A 111 2.53 22.92 -5.35
C GLY A 111 2.26 23.11 -3.87
N TYR A 112 1.24 22.41 -3.37
CA TYR A 112 0.84 22.47 -1.97
C TYR A 112 0.90 21.09 -1.33
N MET A 113 1.27 21.05 -0.05
CA MET A 113 1.19 19.87 0.79
C MET A 113 0.55 20.27 2.11
N GLU A 114 -0.55 19.61 2.48
CA GLU A 114 -1.39 19.99 3.63
C GLU A 114 -1.78 21.50 3.63
N GLY A 115 -1.96 22.09 2.45
CA GLY A 115 -2.32 23.50 2.27
C GLY A 115 -1.15 24.50 2.30
N GLU A 116 0.07 24.06 2.60
CA GLU A 116 1.27 24.93 2.61
C GLU A 116 2.08 24.78 1.30
N PRO A 117 2.70 25.87 0.78
CA PRO A 117 3.56 25.78 -0.39
C PRO A 117 4.73 24.83 -0.15
N ALA A 118 4.86 23.82 -1.01
CA ALA A 118 5.86 22.79 -0.88
C ALA A 118 6.53 22.47 -2.21
N LYS A 119 7.78 22.04 -2.10
CA LYS A 119 8.55 21.47 -3.20
C LYS A 119 9.13 20.13 -2.76
N ALA A 120 9.10 19.17 -3.67
CA ALA A 120 9.54 17.82 -3.41
C ALA A 120 10.40 17.27 -4.55
N TYR A 121 11.32 16.36 -4.24
CA TYR A 121 11.88 15.42 -5.21
C TYR A 121 11.30 14.04 -4.94
N ILE A 122 10.72 13.41 -5.95
CA ILE A 122 10.07 12.11 -5.81
C ILE A 122 10.75 11.12 -6.75
N ILE A 123 11.13 9.97 -6.21
CA ILE A 123 11.65 8.81 -6.93
C ILE A 123 10.66 7.66 -6.77
N GLY A 124 10.36 7.00 -7.88
CA GLY A 124 9.66 5.71 -7.89
C GLY A 124 10.57 4.64 -8.47
N ALA A 125 10.77 3.56 -7.73
CA ALA A 125 11.63 2.43 -8.12
C ALA A 125 10.81 1.14 -8.16
N GLU A 126 10.67 0.55 -9.35
CA GLU A 126 10.09 -0.77 -9.55
C GLU A 126 11.08 -1.85 -9.08
N ASN A 127 10.58 -2.82 -8.31
CA ASN A 127 11.36 -3.99 -7.96
C ASN A 127 11.47 -4.91 -9.20
N PRO A 128 12.68 -5.26 -9.66
CA PRO A 128 12.85 -6.12 -10.83
C PRO A 128 12.49 -7.60 -10.55
N TYR A 129 12.21 -7.94 -9.29
CA TYR A 129 11.73 -9.25 -8.86
C TYR A 129 10.23 -9.19 -8.57
N GLN A 130 9.60 -10.35 -8.36
CA GLN A 130 8.22 -10.42 -7.86
C GLN A 130 8.21 -9.94 -6.40
N GLY A 131 7.92 -8.65 -6.19
CA GLY A 131 7.96 -8.00 -4.87
C GLY A 131 7.60 -6.51 -4.95
N PRO A 132 7.43 -5.83 -3.81
CA PRO A 132 7.11 -4.42 -3.80
C PRO A 132 8.31 -3.57 -4.22
N GLY A 133 8.02 -2.51 -4.99
CA GLY A 133 8.91 -1.39 -5.27
C GLY A 133 8.90 -0.35 -4.15
N LEU A 134 9.67 0.72 -4.33
CA LEU A 134 9.85 1.77 -3.34
C LEU A 134 9.58 3.15 -3.94
N MET A 135 8.80 3.96 -3.23
CA MET A 135 8.67 5.40 -3.45
C MET A 135 9.50 6.14 -2.40
N ILE A 136 10.29 7.10 -2.84
CA ILE A 136 11.04 8.03 -1.98
C ILE A 136 10.56 9.43 -2.31
N LEU A 137 9.99 10.13 -1.33
CA LEU A 137 9.58 11.53 -1.44
C LEU A 137 10.39 12.34 -0.45
N VAL A 138 11.17 13.30 -0.93
CA VAL A 138 11.87 14.29 -0.10
C VAL A 138 11.20 15.63 -0.29
N ALA A 139 10.61 16.19 0.76
CA ALA A 139 9.82 17.42 0.67
C ALA A 139 10.17 18.43 1.76
N THR A 140 10.00 19.71 1.42
CA THR A 140 10.13 20.84 2.33
C THR A 140 9.31 22.03 1.82
N GLN A 141 9.28 23.12 2.59
CA GLN A 141 8.67 24.37 2.14
C GLN A 141 9.42 24.91 0.91
N SER A 142 8.69 25.47 -0.06
CA SER A 142 9.25 25.84 -1.37
C SER A 142 10.48 26.77 -1.28
N GLU A 143 10.51 27.67 -0.30
CA GLU A 143 11.61 28.61 -0.06
C GLU A 143 12.84 28.00 0.63
N LEU A 144 12.68 26.84 1.28
CA LEU A 144 13.76 26.10 1.95
C LEU A 144 14.34 25.00 1.05
N TYR A 145 13.68 24.71 -0.07
CA TYR A 145 14.11 23.69 -1.01
C TYR A 145 15.45 24.04 -1.66
N SER A 146 16.34 23.06 -1.73
CA SER A 146 17.69 23.16 -2.29
C SER A 146 18.08 21.86 -3.02
N SER A 147 19.21 21.87 -3.73
CA SER A 147 19.77 20.67 -4.38
C SER A 147 20.10 19.54 -3.40
N GLU A 148 20.23 19.83 -2.10
CA GLU A 148 20.48 18.83 -1.07
C GLU A 148 19.32 17.83 -0.95
N HIS A 149 18.08 18.28 -1.15
CA HIS A 149 16.88 17.43 -1.07
C HIS A 149 16.85 16.39 -2.19
N GLU A 150 17.21 16.81 -3.40
CA GLU A 150 17.39 15.89 -4.53
C GLU A 150 18.54 14.92 -4.28
N GLN A 151 19.65 15.39 -3.71
CA GLN A 151 20.79 14.53 -3.39
C GLN A 151 20.42 13.45 -2.36
N VAL A 152 19.70 13.80 -1.30
CA VAL A 152 19.21 12.84 -0.29
C VAL A 152 18.37 11.73 -0.93
N ALA A 153 17.46 12.08 -1.85
CA ALA A 153 16.66 11.11 -2.57
C ALA A 153 17.54 10.17 -3.42
N LYS A 154 18.52 10.74 -4.14
CA LYS A 154 19.45 9.98 -4.99
C LYS A 154 20.41 9.10 -4.18
N ASP A 155 20.82 9.53 -2.99
CA ASP A 155 21.65 8.74 -2.08
C ASP A 155 20.90 7.51 -1.56
N LEU A 156 19.63 7.70 -1.15
CA LEU A 156 18.72 6.60 -0.80
C LEU A 156 18.54 5.62 -1.97
N LEU A 157 18.29 6.11 -3.19
CA LEU A 157 18.18 5.25 -4.37
C LEU A 157 19.50 4.52 -4.67
N SER A 158 20.66 5.16 -4.46
CA SER A 158 21.96 4.57 -4.78
C SER A 158 22.34 3.40 -3.86
N SER A 159 21.85 3.42 -2.62
CA SER A 159 22.03 2.33 -1.65
C SER A 159 20.91 1.28 -1.73
N LEU A 160 19.81 1.58 -2.43
CA LEU A 160 18.67 0.67 -2.58
C LEU A 160 19.08 -0.62 -3.28
N THR A 161 18.85 -1.72 -2.59
CA THR A 161 19.04 -3.08 -3.09
C THR A 161 17.71 -3.83 -3.01
N PHE A 162 17.32 -4.40 -4.14
CA PHE A 162 16.26 -5.40 -4.20
C PHE A 162 16.85 -6.80 -4.19
N THR A 163 16.27 -7.70 -3.41
CA THR A 163 16.61 -9.12 -3.36
C THR A 163 15.37 -9.95 -3.67
N LYS A 164 15.51 -11.00 -4.47
CA LYS A 164 14.41 -11.92 -4.72
C LYS A 164 14.07 -12.69 -3.44
N VAL A 165 12.83 -12.58 -2.98
CA VAL A 165 12.28 -13.44 -1.91
C VAL A 165 11.60 -14.64 -2.55
N ASP A 166 11.92 -15.85 -2.08
CA ASP A 166 11.26 -17.07 -2.54
C ASP A 166 9.99 -17.33 -1.72
N ARG A 167 8.84 -17.01 -2.32
CA ARG A 167 7.50 -17.27 -1.75
C ARG A 167 6.61 -18.05 -2.71
N ASP A 168 7.20 -18.69 -3.71
CA ASP A 168 6.46 -19.32 -4.81
C ASP A 168 5.48 -20.39 -4.30
N ALA A 169 5.85 -21.13 -3.25
CA ALA A 169 5.00 -22.14 -2.62
C ALA A 169 3.73 -21.53 -2.00
N GLU A 170 3.88 -20.52 -1.15
CA GLU A 170 2.76 -19.84 -0.48
C GLU A 170 1.82 -19.16 -1.47
N LEU A 171 2.37 -18.41 -2.44
CA LEU A 171 1.55 -17.75 -3.47
C LEU A 171 0.82 -18.77 -4.34
N SER A 172 1.43 -19.94 -4.60
CA SER A 172 0.80 -21.04 -5.34
C SER A 172 -0.33 -21.69 -4.55
N GLU A 173 -0.19 -21.85 -3.23
CA GLU A 173 -1.25 -22.35 -2.36
C GLU A 173 -2.46 -21.41 -2.36
N TRP A 174 -2.24 -20.10 -2.20
CA TRP A 174 -3.29 -19.08 -2.31
C TRP A 174 -3.97 -19.13 -3.68
N LYS A 175 -3.18 -19.21 -4.76
CA LYS A 175 -3.71 -19.27 -6.12
C LYS A 175 -4.54 -20.52 -6.33
N ALA A 176 -4.10 -21.68 -5.84
CA ALA A 176 -4.87 -22.92 -5.93
C ALA A 176 -6.16 -22.83 -5.12
N TRP A 177 -6.10 -22.24 -3.93
CA TRP A 177 -7.26 -22.10 -3.03
C TRP A 177 -8.31 -21.13 -3.56
N LEU A 178 -7.90 -20.07 -4.28
CA LEU A 178 -8.77 -19.07 -4.90
C LEU A 178 -9.15 -19.41 -6.36
N SER A 179 -8.64 -20.50 -6.92
CA SER A 179 -8.97 -20.90 -8.28
C SER A 179 -10.37 -21.51 -8.35
N GLY A 180 -11.22 -21.00 -9.25
CA GLY A 180 -12.57 -21.52 -9.45
C GLY A 180 -13.50 -21.24 -8.27
N VAL A 181 -13.44 -20.03 -7.71
CA VAL A 181 -14.27 -19.61 -6.56
C VAL A 181 -15.03 -18.32 -6.88
N ARG A 182 -16.20 -18.16 -6.26
CA ARG A 182 -16.88 -16.86 -6.13
C ARG A 182 -16.55 -16.28 -4.75
N LEU A 183 -16.11 -15.03 -4.75
CA LEU A 183 -15.91 -14.21 -3.57
C LEU A 183 -17.07 -13.24 -3.46
N THR A 184 -17.81 -13.31 -2.36
CA THR A 184 -18.97 -12.43 -2.11
C THR A 184 -18.72 -11.60 -0.86
N TYR A 185 -18.67 -10.28 -1.03
CA TYR A 185 -18.77 -9.33 0.07
C TYR A 185 -20.23 -8.93 0.25
N MET A 186 -20.64 -8.84 1.50
CA MET A 186 -22.00 -8.48 1.87
C MET A 186 -21.95 -7.57 3.09
N ASP A 187 -22.51 -6.36 2.97
CA ASP A 187 -22.71 -5.46 4.10
C ASP A 187 -24.21 -5.27 4.36
N SER A 188 -24.60 -5.28 5.63
CA SER A 188 -26.01 -5.11 6.04
C SER A 188 -26.14 -4.09 7.15
N TYR A 189 -26.94 -3.05 6.89
CA TYR A 189 -27.63 -2.31 7.96
C TYR A 189 -28.91 -3.10 8.33
N TYR A 190 -28.80 -4.02 9.32
CA TYR A 190 -29.90 -4.78 9.95
C TYR A 190 -30.76 -5.73 9.08
N SER A 191 -30.63 -7.05 9.27
CA SER A 191 -31.52 -7.88 10.11
C SER A 191 -31.38 -9.38 9.82
N SER A 192 -31.63 -10.18 10.85
CA SER A 192 -31.36 -11.61 11.02
C SER A 192 -32.16 -12.55 10.10
N GLY A 193 -31.47 -13.45 9.39
CA GLY A 193 -32.09 -14.57 8.67
C GLY A 193 -31.10 -15.61 8.14
N TYR A 194 -30.45 -16.39 9.01
CA TYR A 194 -29.46 -17.41 8.62
C TYR A 194 -30.02 -18.46 7.64
N GLY A 195 -29.51 -18.47 6.40
CA GLY A 195 -29.64 -19.58 5.45
C GLY A 195 -28.56 -20.64 5.68
N SER A 196 -28.79 -21.86 5.15
CA SER A 196 -27.95 -23.05 5.38
C SER A 196 -26.50 -22.95 4.83
N SER A 197 -26.16 -21.87 4.12
CA SER A 197 -24.81 -21.56 3.62
C SER A 197 -24.18 -20.35 4.33
N GLY A 198 -24.78 -19.87 5.43
CA GLY A 198 -24.34 -18.68 6.15
C GLY A 198 -24.78 -17.34 5.51
N ILE A 199 -25.40 -17.39 4.33
CA ILE A 199 -25.86 -16.21 3.58
C ILE A 199 -27.35 -15.97 3.89
N SER A 200 -27.68 -14.78 4.42
CA SER A 200 -29.04 -14.35 4.80
C SER A 200 -29.69 -13.50 3.71
N ALA A 201 -31.01 -13.53 3.54
CA ALA A 201 -31.68 -12.58 2.62
C ALA A 201 -31.85 -11.22 3.30
N GLY A 202 -31.15 -10.16 2.85
CA GLY A 202 -31.35 -8.79 3.35
C GLY A 202 -30.16 -7.83 3.32
N TYR A 203 -29.21 -7.99 2.40
CA TYR A 203 -28.02 -7.13 2.34
C TYR A 203 -28.27 -5.84 1.55
N THR A 204 -27.62 -4.77 1.99
CA THR A 204 -27.74 -3.46 1.36
C THR A 204 -26.79 -3.38 0.17
N THR A 205 -25.55 -3.86 0.33
CA THR A 205 -24.54 -3.89 -0.74
C THR A 205 -23.98 -5.29 -0.91
N GLU A 206 -23.96 -5.79 -2.15
CA GLU A 206 -23.40 -7.07 -2.53
C GLU A 206 -22.37 -6.88 -3.65
N LYS A 207 -21.13 -7.32 -3.40
CA LYS A 207 -20.05 -7.36 -4.41
C LYS A 207 -19.61 -8.80 -4.65
N LYS A 208 -19.67 -9.24 -5.90
CA LYS A 208 -19.28 -10.58 -6.34
C LYS A 208 -18.07 -10.51 -7.25
N ILE A 209 -17.09 -11.37 -6.99
CA ILE A 209 -15.90 -11.57 -7.84
C ILE A 209 -15.76 -13.06 -8.10
N ASP A 210 -15.90 -13.48 -9.36
CA ASP A 210 -15.69 -14.85 -9.80
C ASP A 210 -14.26 -14.99 -10.31
N LEU A 211 -13.45 -15.77 -9.61
CA LEU A 211 -12.07 -16.06 -9.97
C LEU A 211 -12.04 -17.39 -10.75
N CYS A 212 -11.93 -17.31 -12.07
CA CYS A 212 -11.97 -18.49 -12.92
C CYS A 212 -10.61 -19.18 -12.98
N SER A 213 -10.65 -20.51 -13.11
CA SER A 213 -9.46 -21.36 -13.01
C SER A 213 -8.45 -21.12 -14.13
N GLU A 214 -8.91 -20.59 -15.26
CA GLU A 214 -8.11 -20.19 -16.41
C GLU A 214 -7.38 -18.85 -16.20
N GLY A 215 -7.57 -18.19 -15.05
CA GLY A 215 -6.84 -16.96 -14.66
C GLY A 215 -7.53 -15.65 -15.03
N TYR A 216 -8.76 -15.67 -15.56
CA TYR A 216 -9.59 -14.48 -15.74
C TYR A 216 -10.60 -14.33 -14.62
N PHE A 217 -11.13 -13.11 -14.42
CA PHE A 217 -12.17 -12.87 -13.41
C PHE A 217 -13.40 -12.17 -13.98
N ARG A 218 -14.52 -12.30 -13.27
CA ARG A 218 -15.73 -11.51 -13.51
C ARG A 218 -16.15 -10.81 -12.23
N SER A 219 -16.65 -9.59 -12.33
CA SER A 219 -17.15 -8.84 -11.17
C SER A 219 -18.57 -8.34 -11.41
N LYS A 220 -19.42 -8.40 -10.38
CA LYS A 220 -20.77 -7.79 -10.37
C LYS A 220 -20.97 -7.06 -9.03
N SER A 221 -21.62 -5.89 -9.06
CA SER A 221 -22.02 -5.12 -7.87
C SER A 221 -23.50 -4.76 -7.98
N SER A 222 -24.27 -4.88 -6.90
CA SER A 222 -25.72 -4.62 -6.89
C SER A 222 -26.09 -3.14 -6.72
N ASP A 223 -25.17 -2.31 -6.23
CA ASP A 223 -25.39 -0.87 -6.03
C ASP A 223 -24.60 -0.01 -7.01
N HIS A 224 -25.09 1.22 -7.19
CA HIS A 224 -24.45 2.34 -7.88
C HIS A 224 -23.10 2.80 -7.28
N ASP A 225 -22.48 1.99 -6.42
CA ASP A 225 -21.12 2.18 -5.95
C ASP A 225 -20.16 1.45 -6.88
N THR A 226 -19.71 2.24 -7.83
CA THR A 226 -18.53 2.03 -8.65
C THR A 226 -17.37 1.64 -7.76
N PHE A 227 -16.59 0.63 -8.16
CA PHE A 227 -15.22 0.43 -7.68
C PHE A 227 -14.62 1.82 -7.44
N THR A 228 -14.19 2.09 -6.20
CA THR A 228 -13.78 3.41 -5.72
C THR A 228 -12.68 3.96 -6.64
N GLY A 229 -13.11 4.74 -7.64
CA GLY A 229 -12.33 4.99 -8.85
C GLY A 229 -13.21 5.08 -10.10
N SER A 230 -13.91 6.21 -10.24
CA SER A 230 -14.65 6.63 -11.45
C SER A 230 -15.82 5.74 -11.89
N ARG A 231 -16.91 6.41 -12.29
CA ARG A 231 -18.14 5.79 -12.77
C ARG A 231 -17.93 4.85 -13.96
N HIS A 232 -17.95 3.55 -13.72
CA HIS A 232 -17.93 2.55 -14.79
C HIS A 232 -19.30 1.89 -14.96
N THR A 233 -20.03 2.40 -15.95
CA THR A 233 -21.12 1.68 -16.62
C THR A 233 -20.53 0.45 -17.30
N GLY A 234 -21.01 -0.75 -16.93
CA GLY A 234 -20.58 -2.01 -17.52
C GLY A 234 -20.69 -1.99 -19.04
N TYR A 235 -19.54 -1.92 -19.72
CA TYR A 235 -19.42 -2.19 -21.14
C TYR A 235 -18.96 -3.63 -21.30
N ASP A 236 -19.92 -4.51 -21.59
CA ASP A 236 -19.68 -5.86 -22.08
C ASP A 236 -18.88 -5.78 -23.39
N ASN A 237 -17.57 -5.98 -23.31
CA ASN A 237 -16.73 -6.25 -24.46
C ASN A 237 -16.16 -7.67 -24.34
N ASP A 238 -16.66 -8.54 -25.23
CA ASP A 238 -16.24 -9.92 -25.52
C ASP A 238 -16.48 -10.98 -24.43
N SER A 239 -17.58 -11.73 -24.60
CA SER A 239 -18.37 -12.44 -23.58
C SER A 239 -17.78 -13.71 -22.98
N SER A 240 -16.52 -14.07 -23.26
CA SER A 240 -15.92 -15.30 -22.74
C SER A 240 -14.99 -15.09 -21.55
N LYS A 241 -14.12 -14.07 -21.58
CA LYS A 241 -13.00 -13.91 -20.62
C LYS A 241 -13.22 -12.87 -19.52
N GLY A 242 -14.45 -12.44 -19.29
CA GLY A 242 -14.79 -11.56 -18.18
C GLY A 242 -14.15 -10.16 -18.25
N HIS A 243 -13.84 -9.58 -17.09
CA HIS A 243 -13.43 -8.18 -16.94
C HIS A 243 -11.90 -7.98 -16.96
N GLY A 244 -11.13 -9.04 -16.77
CA GLY A 244 -9.67 -8.97 -16.67
C GLY A 244 -9.03 -10.28 -16.23
N THR A 245 -7.77 -10.21 -15.83
CA THR A 245 -6.99 -11.32 -15.26
C THR A 245 -6.77 -11.15 -13.77
N TRP A 246 -6.65 -12.25 -13.04
CA TRP A 246 -6.31 -12.22 -11.62
C TRP A 246 -5.01 -12.98 -11.33
N SER A 247 -4.31 -12.56 -10.28
CA SER A 247 -3.08 -13.21 -9.81
C SER A 247 -2.89 -13.01 -8.31
N ILE A 248 -2.03 -13.84 -7.72
CA ILE A 248 -1.56 -13.65 -6.35
C ILE A 248 -0.14 -13.11 -6.42
N ILE A 249 0.09 -11.98 -5.78
CA ILE A 249 1.37 -11.27 -5.74
C ILE A 249 1.80 -11.03 -4.29
N ILE A 250 3.04 -10.58 -4.11
CA ILE A 250 3.48 -9.97 -2.86
C ILE A 250 3.02 -8.50 -2.88
N GLY A 251 2.20 -8.12 -1.90
CA GLY A 251 1.67 -6.76 -1.76
C GLY A 251 2.73 -5.74 -1.32
N SER A 252 2.34 -4.47 -1.22
CA SER A 252 3.20 -3.39 -0.72
C SER A 252 3.66 -3.65 0.71
N SER A 253 2.78 -4.12 1.59
CA SER A 253 3.10 -4.53 2.96
C SER A 253 3.87 -5.84 3.05
N GLY A 254 4.07 -6.54 1.93
CA GLY A 254 4.63 -7.88 1.89
C GLY A 254 3.63 -9.01 2.05
N ASP A 255 2.36 -8.73 2.33
CA ASP A 255 1.35 -9.79 2.48
C ASP A 255 0.93 -10.39 1.12
N PRO A 256 0.50 -11.66 1.07
CA PRO A 256 -0.15 -12.22 -0.11
C PRO A 256 -1.34 -11.34 -0.52
N THR A 257 -1.37 -10.93 -1.78
CA THR A 257 -2.33 -9.97 -2.29
C THR A 257 -2.97 -10.51 -3.56
N LEU A 258 -4.31 -10.47 -3.62
CA LEU A 258 -5.06 -10.71 -4.85
C LEU A 258 -5.02 -9.45 -5.69
N ARG A 259 -4.40 -9.53 -6.86
CA ARG A 259 -4.42 -8.48 -7.88
C ARG A 259 -5.45 -8.81 -8.95
N LEU A 260 -6.36 -7.87 -9.19
CA LEU A 260 -7.28 -7.85 -10.33
C LEU A 260 -6.77 -6.84 -11.36
N SER A 261 -6.30 -7.32 -12.50
CA SER A 261 -5.85 -6.48 -13.61
C SER A 261 -6.94 -6.45 -14.69
N PHE A 262 -7.64 -5.33 -14.80
CA PHE A 262 -8.68 -5.13 -15.80
C PHE A 262 -8.09 -4.93 -17.19
N TYR A 263 -8.82 -5.35 -18.23
CA TYR A 263 -8.38 -5.09 -19.61
C TYR A 263 -8.39 -3.59 -19.99
N THR A 264 -9.03 -2.75 -19.17
CA THR A 264 -8.95 -1.28 -19.24
C THR A 264 -7.58 -0.74 -18.81
N GLY A 265 -6.75 -1.57 -18.16
CA GLY A 265 -5.47 -1.20 -17.59
C GLY A 265 -5.52 -0.78 -16.12
N GLU A 266 -6.72 -0.77 -15.51
CA GLU A 266 -6.88 -0.55 -14.07
C GLU A 266 -6.46 -1.78 -13.28
N GLU A 267 -5.89 -1.57 -12.11
CA GLU A 267 -5.47 -2.64 -11.21
C GLU A 267 -5.99 -2.38 -9.81
N TYR A 268 -6.50 -3.43 -9.17
CA TYR A 268 -6.98 -3.40 -7.79
C TYR A 268 -6.32 -4.52 -7.00
N ASP A 269 -5.72 -4.14 -5.87
CA ASP A 269 -5.00 -5.02 -4.98
C ASP A 269 -5.78 -5.20 -3.67
N TYR A 270 -5.92 -6.46 -3.25
CA TYR A 270 -6.59 -6.84 -2.01
C TYR A 270 -5.65 -7.70 -1.16
N ARG A 271 -5.22 -7.17 -0.01
CA ARG A 271 -4.47 -7.94 0.99
C ARG A 271 -5.32 -9.12 1.45
N LEU A 272 -4.79 -10.32 1.33
CA LEU A 272 -5.45 -11.55 1.72
C LEU A 272 -5.09 -11.89 3.16
N ASN A 273 -6.11 -12.26 3.94
CA ASN A 273 -5.91 -12.78 5.28
C ASN A 273 -6.91 -13.90 5.58
N TYR A 274 -6.51 -14.85 6.41
CA TYR A 274 -7.38 -15.91 6.92
C TYR A 274 -7.19 -16.04 8.42
N GLU A 275 -8.12 -15.44 9.18
CA GLU A 275 -8.07 -15.34 10.63
C GLU A 275 -9.43 -15.69 11.21
N GLU A 276 -9.45 -16.30 12.40
CA GLU A 276 -10.70 -16.65 13.11
C GLU A 276 -11.71 -17.46 12.27
N GLU A 277 -11.21 -18.31 11.37
CA GLU A 277 -11.99 -19.11 10.39
C GLU A 277 -12.71 -18.28 9.31
N GLU A 278 -12.38 -16.99 9.18
CA GLU A 278 -12.92 -16.06 8.20
C GLU A 278 -11.89 -15.68 7.13
N PHE A 279 -12.33 -15.62 5.88
CA PHE A 279 -11.53 -15.11 4.78
C PHE A 279 -11.73 -13.60 4.67
N LEU A 280 -10.64 -12.85 4.74
CA LEU A 280 -10.65 -11.40 4.73
C LEU A 280 -9.89 -10.86 3.51
N MET A 281 -10.41 -9.79 2.93
CA MET A 281 -9.75 -9.00 1.89
C MET A 281 -9.70 -7.54 2.36
N ASN A 282 -8.50 -6.98 2.54
CA ASN A 282 -8.31 -5.65 3.15
C ASN A 282 -8.98 -5.49 4.54
N GLY A 283 -9.17 -6.59 5.27
CA GLY A 283 -9.83 -6.61 6.58
C GLY A 283 -11.34 -6.87 6.53
N ASP A 284 -11.96 -6.78 5.36
CA ASP A 284 -13.39 -7.07 5.18
C ASP A 284 -13.63 -8.56 4.93
N ARG A 285 -14.70 -9.10 5.51
CA ARG A 285 -15.07 -10.51 5.35
C ARG A 285 -15.65 -10.79 3.96
N TYR A 286 -15.13 -11.84 3.33
CA TYR A 286 -15.64 -12.39 2.08
C TYR A 286 -16.06 -13.85 2.23
N PHE A 287 -17.23 -14.19 1.67
CA PHE A 287 -17.66 -15.58 1.54
C PHE A 287 -17.02 -16.19 0.30
N ARG A 288 -16.34 -17.32 0.48
CA ARG A 288 -15.76 -18.13 -0.60
C ARG A 288 -16.68 -19.32 -0.92
N THR A 289 -17.23 -19.35 -2.13
CA THR A 289 -18.15 -20.40 -2.58
C THR A 289 -17.69 -21.05 -3.89
N THR A 290 -17.86 -22.36 -4.01
CA THR A 290 -17.42 -23.15 -5.19
C THR A 290 -18.56 -23.90 -5.87
N GLU A 291 -19.72 -24.01 -5.22
CA GLU A 291 -20.84 -24.82 -5.69
C GLU A 291 -22.19 -24.19 -5.34
N GLY A 292 -23.27 -24.73 -5.92
CA GLY A 292 -24.64 -24.29 -5.69
C GLY A 292 -24.99 -22.97 -6.40
N GLU A 293 -26.01 -22.28 -5.90
CA GLU A 293 -26.50 -21.00 -6.44
C GLU A 293 -25.44 -19.88 -6.39
N TYR A 294 -24.45 -20.02 -5.50
CA TYR A 294 -23.32 -19.11 -5.34
C TYR A 294 -22.04 -19.64 -6.00
N ALA A 295 -22.12 -20.61 -6.91
CA ALA A 295 -20.97 -21.04 -7.70
C ALA A 295 -20.45 -19.89 -8.59
N PRO A 296 -19.14 -19.87 -8.93
CA PRO A 296 -18.59 -18.90 -9.86
C PRO A 296 -19.15 -19.07 -11.28
N GLU A 297 -19.38 -17.95 -11.98
CA GLU A 297 -19.82 -17.97 -13.38
C GLU A 297 -18.62 -18.03 -14.34
N CYS A 298 -17.96 -19.18 -14.37
CA CYS A 298 -16.85 -19.48 -15.28
C CYS A 298 -17.32 -20.45 -16.37
N PRO A 299 -17.39 -20.02 -17.65
CA PRO A 299 -17.71 -20.90 -18.78
C PRO A 299 -16.72 -22.03 -19.01
#